data_AF-A0A6S6U0Z1-F1
#
_entry.id   AF-A0A6S6U0Z1-F1
#
_cell.length_a   1.000
_cell.length_b   1.000
_cell.length_c   1.000
_cell.angle_alpha   90.00
_cell.angle_beta   90.00
_cell.angle_gamma   90.00
#
_symmetry.space_group_name_H-M   'P 1'
#
loop_
_entity.id
_entity.type
_entity.pdbx_description
1 polymer ?
#
loop_
_entity_poly.entity_id
_entity_poly.type
_entity_poly.pdbx_seq_one_letter_code
_entity_poly.pdbx_strand_id
1 'polypeptide(L)'
;MISKEEEFALAFAKFEEERLENSVELYDVENYLSEEFYFNIDEPNASTKVYDVIKKVWTEGILELFIKNNILTDKLEVKDLVALDSTRFVKLVVEVLNLQLISEEEAWGLLFLNTQRIQDTFENAQAFKSAYFKGALFYDILFKSEEETRGEKVQNFDTLLKTLHQASKVELRWLEQDIFNTFSIQEASTNSSEKNTLVPSKKSNEKTINTLYQLLQKEDKTELWNFLNNLAEEERNQFLNELYIHNKQEAILTTEDYLELPAQYPDVSYAYYLRGIYFYHYAWEARGLGITNTVGQKNYALFYERLRYAKADLKKAYERSPNEQTYWADLYNLVKHFKSNEADLLQEELYERIKANAMQNSYCIQRVSHLNKARWGGSHKESLNWAREVIAHSNYADPVKIIIFEVLIEQYNFILEFDRDEESANAIFKNETLQNEVNQYFDELLESMNKATQDINATLTFWYEKVGDAERLNKITEHLKSF
;
A
#
# COMPACT_ATOMS: atom_id res chain seq x y z
N MET A 1 -35.35 11.87 -5.06
CA MET A 1 -35.33 12.99 -4.10
C MET A 1 -33.97 12.89 -3.44
N ILE A 2 -33.12 13.89 -3.60
CA ILE A 2 -31.74 13.84 -3.10
C ILE A 2 -31.79 13.78 -1.57
N SER A 3 -31.02 12.88 -0.96
CA SER A 3 -30.92 12.76 0.50
C SER A 3 -30.24 13.99 1.11
N LYS A 4 -30.30 14.17 2.43
CA LYS A 4 -29.60 15.31 3.07
C LYS A 4 -28.09 15.16 2.96
N GLU A 5 -27.62 13.92 2.97
CA GLU A 5 -26.23 13.51 2.85
C GLU A 5 -25.70 13.80 1.44
N GLU A 6 -26.48 13.44 0.42
CA GLU A 6 -26.18 13.76 -0.97
C GLU A 6 -26.20 15.27 -1.23
N GLU A 7 -27.19 16.00 -0.69
CA GLU A 7 -27.28 17.46 -0.81
C GLU A 7 -26.08 18.15 -0.14
N PHE A 8 -25.60 17.61 0.98
CA PHE A 8 -24.40 18.08 1.68
C PHE A 8 -23.13 17.81 0.87
N ALA A 9 -22.95 16.59 0.34
CA ALA A 9 -21.78 16.23 -0.44
C ALA A 9 -21.64 17.09 -1.71
N LEU A 10 -22.76 17.37 -2.39
CA LEU A 10 -22.76 18.23 -3.59
C LEU A 10 -22.65 19.72 -3.29
N ALA A 11 -23.00 20.17 -2.08
CA ALA A 11 -22.95 21.60 -1.73
C ALA A 11 -21.52 22.17 -1.80
N PHE A 12 -20.49 21.33 -1.63
CA PHE A 12 -19.11 21.75 -1.75
C PHE A 12 -18.75 22.19 -3.18
N ALA A 13 -19.19 21.49 -4.23
CA ALA A 13 -18.90 21.88 -5.61
C ALA A 13 -19.31 23.33 -5.93
N LYS A 14 -20.36 23.84 -5.30
CA LYS A 14 -20.87 25.20 -5.53
C LYS A 14 -19.86 26.29 -5.21
N PHE A 15 -18.96 26.06 -4.25
CA PHE A 15 -17.87 27.00 -3.96
C PHE A 15 -16.89 27.09 -5.13
N GLU A 16 -16.53 25.95 -5.71
CA GLU A 16 -15.63 25.91 -6.85
C GLU A 16 -16.30 26.44 -8.11
N GLU A 17 -17.59 26.14 -8.32
CA GLU A 17 -18.37 26.73 -9.41
C GLU A 17 -18.42 28.25 -9.31
N GLU A 18 -18.74 28.81 -8.14
CA GLU A 18 -18.74 30.26 -7.93
C GLU A 18 -17.34 30.86 -8.19
N ARG A 19 -16.27 30.19 -7.76
CA ARG A 19 -14.90 30.65 -8.03
C ARG A 19 -14.58 30.66 -9.52
N LEU A 20 -14.96 29.60 -10.23
CA LEU A 20 -14.69 29.42 -11.66
C LEU A 20 -15.55 30.35 -12.54
N GLU A 21 -16.79 30.63 -12.16
CA GLU A 21 -17.65 31.61 -12.84
C GLU A 21 -17.07 33.04 -12.78
N ASN A 22 -16.31 33.34 -11.74
CA ASN A 22 -15.60 34.61 -11.59
C ASN A 22 -14.18 34.60 -12.19
N SER A 23 -13.73 33.47 -12.75
CA SER A 23 -12.47 33.34 -13.47
C SER A 23 -12.57 33.97 -14.86
N VAL A 24 -11.47 34.54 -15.35
CA VAL A 24 -11.38 35.07 -16.73
C VAL A 24 -11.43 33.93 -17.75
N GLU A 25 -10.90 32.77 -17.38
CA GLU A 25 -10.91 31.55 -18.18
C GLU A 25 -12.08 30.66 -17.76
N LEU A 26 -12.87 30.24 -18.75
CA LEU A 26 -13.92 29.24 -18.59
C LEU A 26 -13.28 27.91 -18.17
N TYR A 27 -13.79 27.34 -17.09
CA TYR A 27 -13.40 26.00 -16.69
C TYR A 27 -13.94 24.97 -17.68
N ASP A 28 -13.03 24.22 -18.27
CA ASP A 28 -13.31 23.11 -19.16
C ASP A 28 -12.61 21.87 -18.57
N VAL A 29 -13.39 20.87 -18.19
CA VAL A 29 -12.86 19.68 -17.53
C VAL A 29 -11.96 18.86 -18.46
N GLU A 30 -12.23 18.84 -19.77
CA GLU A 30 -11.41 18.11 -20.73
C GLU A 30 -10.04 18.78 -20.86
N ASN A 31 -10.02 20.11 -20.97
CA ASN A 31 -8.77 20.87 -20.97
C ASN A 31 -8.02 20.72 -19.64
N TYR A 32 -8.72 20.78 -18.50
CA TYR A 32 -8.10 20.59 -17.19
C TYR A 32 -7.45 19.21 -17.06
N LEU A 33 -8.15 18.15 -17.47
CA LEU A 33 -7.61 16.79 -17.47
C LEU A 33 -6.42 16.64 -18.42
N SER A 34 -6.50 17.24 -19.61
CA SER A 34 -5.43 17.18 -20.61
C SER A 34 -4.18 17.95 -20.19
N GLU A 35 -4.32 19.18 -19.69
CA GLU A 35 -3.18 20.05 -19.38
C GLU A 35 -2.49 19.67 -18.07
N GLU A 36 -3.27 19.36 -17.03
CA GLU A 36 -2.70 19.10 -15.69
C GLU A 36 -2.31 17.64 -15.49
N PHE A 37 -3.00 16.71 -16.17
CA PHE A 37 -2.80 15.27 -15.98
C PHE A 37 -2.40 14.52 -17.23
N TYR A 38 -2.24 15.20 -18.38
CA TYR A 38 -1.94 14.55 -19.66
C TYR A 38 -2.95 13.45 -20.00
N PHE A 39 -4.21 13.63 -19.60
CA PHE A 39 -5.29 12.67 -19.76
C PHE A 39 -6.18 13.05 -20.94
N ASN A 40 -6.41 12.10 -21.85
CA ASN A 40 -7.32 12.27 -22.98
C ASN A 40 -8.58 11.43 -22.75
N ILE A 41 -9.75 12.07 -22.71
CA ILE A 41 -11.04 11.41 -22.46
C ILE A 41 -11.39 10.36 -23.54
N ASP A 42 -10.86 10.50 -24.76
CA ASP A 42 -11.11 9.59 -25.88
C ASP A 42 -10.16 8.38 -25.91
N GLU A 43 -9.24 8.25 -24.95
CA GLU A 43 -8.24 7.19 -24.96
C GLU A 43 -8.81 5.83 -24.51
N PRO A 44 -8.26 4.71 -25.03
CA PRO A 44 -8.59 3.40 -24.49
C PRO A 44 -8.28 3.34 -22.99
N ASN A 45 -9.24 2.88 -22.19
CA ASN A 45 -9.17 2.81 -20.72
C ASN A 45 -9.24 4.16 -20.00
N ALA A 46 -9.86 5.19 -20.60
CA ALA A 46 -10.14 6.47 -19.95
C ALA A 46 -10.79 6.30 -18.56
N SER A 47 -11.76 5.38 -18.41
CA SER A 47 -12.40 5.06 -17.12
C SER A 47 -11.41 4.53 -16.07
N THR A 48 -10.41 3.75 -16.43
CA THR A 48 -9.41 3.27 -15.46
C THR A 48 -8.44 4.38 -15.08
N LYS A 49 -7.96 5.13 -16.07
CA LYS A 49 -6.98 6.21 -15.85
C LYS A 49 -7.58 7.40 -15.11
N VAL A 50 -8.89 7.67 -15.24
CA VAL A 50 -9.52 8.74 -14.47
C VAL A 50 -9.49 8.46 -12.97
N TYR A 51 -9.46 7.19 -12.54
CA TYR A 51 -9.24 6.85 -11.12
C TYR A 51 -7.86 7.28 -10.63
N ASP A 52 -6.82 7.16 -11.45
CA ASP A 52 -5.48 7.63 -11.07
C ASP A 52 -5.48 9.15 -10.88
N VAL A 53 -6.20 9.89 -11.74
CA VAL A 53 -6.36 11.34 -11.61
C VAL A 53 -7.14 11.70 -10.33
N ILE A 54 -8.31 11.08 -10.12
CA ILE A 54 -9.14 11.28 -8.93
C ILE A 54 -8.34 10.96 -7.65
N LYS A 55 -7.63 9.84 -7.64
CA LYS A 55 -6.76 9.42 -6.54
C LYS A 55 -5.66 10.45 -6.29
N LYS A 56 -4.97 10.92 -7.34
CA LYS A 56 -3.91 11.91 -7.24
C LYS A 56 -4.42 13.22 -6.64
N VAL A 57 -5.55 13.73 -7.12
CA VAL A 57 -6.20 14.93 -6.55
C VAL A 57 -6.57 14.71 -5.08
N TRP A 58 -7.08 13.52 -4.74
CA TRP A 58 -7.41 13.18 -3.36
C TRP A 58 -6.18 13.16 -2.45
N THR A 59 -5.14 12.41 -2.82
CA THR A 59 -4.03 12.05 -1.94
C THR A 59 -2.89 13.04 -1.94
N GLU A 60 -2.55 13.59 -3.12
CA GLU A 60 -1.40 14.48 -3.30
C GLU A 60 -1.83 15.96 -3.19
N GLY A 61 -2.99 16.29 -3.78
CA GLY A 61 -3.56 17.63 -3.74
C GLY A 61 -2.57 18.72 -4.15
N ILE A 62 -2.65 19.89 -3.51
CA ILE A 62 -1.69 20.99 -3.70
C ILE A 62 -0.68 21.12 -2.55
N LEU A 63 -0.59 20.12 -1.67
CA LEU A 63 0.26 20.18 -0.48
C LEU A 63 1.75 20.25 -0.83
N GLU A 64 2.20 19.51 -1.84
CA GLU A 64 3.59 19.55 -2.29
C GLU A 64 3.97 20.96 -2.77
N LEU A 65 3.05 21.67 -3.42
CA LEU A 65 3.25 23.03 -3.91
C LEU A 65 3.37 24.01 -2.75
N PHE A 66 2.59 23.83 -1.68
CA PHE A 66 2.73 24.62 -0.45
C PHE A 66 4.12 24.42 0.18
N ILE A 67 4.60 23.19 0.28
CA ILE A 67 5.92 22.88 0.85
C ILE A 67 7.05 23.55 0.04
N LYS A 68 6.90 23.62 -1.28
CA LYS A 68 7.91 24.24 -2.16
C LYS A 68 7.90 25.77 -2.13
N ASN A 69 6.82 26.41 -1.68
CA ASN A 69 6.62 27.86 -1.81
C ASN A 69 6.48 28.55 -0.45
N ASN A 70 7.59 29.11 0.05
CA ASN A 70 7.67 29.80 1.34
C ASN A 70 6.99 31.20 1.39
N ILE A 71 6.29 31.62 0.34
CA ILE A 71 5.85 33.02 0.19
C ILE A 71 4.69 33.37 1.15
N LEU A 72 3.94 32.37 1.66
CA LEU A 72 2.74 32.57 2.49
C LEU A 72 2.61 31.57 3.65
N THR A 73 3.71 30.97 4.11
CA THR A 73 3.67 29.92 5.17
C THR A 73 3.15 30.43 6.51
N ASP A 74 3.17 31.74 6.76
CA ASP A 74 2.61 32.38 7.96
C ASP A 74 1.11 32.74 7.83
N LYS A 75 0.57 32.72 6.61
CA LYS A 75 -0.83 33.08 6.30
C LYS A 75 -1.73 31.88 6.05
N LEU A 76 -1.15 30.69 5.86
CA LEU A 76 -1.86 29.50 5.44
C LEU A 76 -1.59 28.31 6.37
N GLU A 77 -2.63 27.54 6.64
CA GLU A 77 -2.54 26.27 7.34
C GLU A 77 -2.80 25.11 6.36
N VAL A 78 -2.31 23.91 6.69
CA VAL A 78 -2.55 22.70 5.87
C VAL A 78 -4.05 22.46 5.62
N LYS A 79 -4.91 22.77 6.60
CA LYS A 79 -6.37 22.61 6.46
C LYS A 79 -6.96 23.52 5.39
N ASP A 80 -6.35 24.68 5.10
CA ASP A 80 -6.83 25.59 4.05
C ASP A 80 -6.67 24.97 2.66
N LEU A 81 -5.57 24.23 2.46
CA LEU A 81 -5.33 23.44 1.24
C LEU A 81 -6.29 22.25 1.15
N VAL A 82 -6.50 21.54 2.27
CA VAL A 82 -7.46 20.43 2.33
C VAL A 82 -8.86 20.89 1.94
N ALA A 83 -9.30 22.08 2.39
CA ALA A 83 -10.59 22.63 2.00
C ALA A 83 -10.67 22.87 0.48
N LEU A 84 -9.67 23.52 -0.12
CA LEU A 84 -9.64 23.76 -1.57
C LEU A 84 -9.62 22.45 -2.37
N ASP A 85 -8.73 21.52 -2.02
CA ASP A 85 -8.60 20.24 -2.71
C ASP A 85 -9.88 19.42 -2.62
N SER A 86 -10.54 19.41 -1.45
CA SER A 86 -11.80 18.70 -1.27
C SER A 86 -12.92 19.29 -2.13
N THR A 87 -12.97 20.60 -2.33
CA THR A 87 -13.96 21.26 -3.20
C THR A 87 -13.69 20.96 -4.67
N ARG A 88 -12.43 21.04 -5.11
CA ARG A 88 -12.00 20.68 -6.48
C ARG A 88 -12.27 19.22 -6.77
N PHE A 89 -12.05 18.34 -5.79
CA PHE A 89 -12.34 16.92 -5.89
C PHE A 89 -13.83 16.67 -6.17
N VAL A 90 -14.74 17.30 -5.41
CA VAL A 90 -16.19 17.15 -5.65
C VAL A 90 -16.56 17.62 -7.05
N LYS A 91 -16.03 18.77 -7.49
CA LYS A 91 -16.29 19.27 -8.86
C LYS A 91 -15.78 18.29 -9.92
N LEU A 92 -14.56 17.77 -9.76
CA LEU A 92 -13.98 16.78 -10.68
C LEU A 92 -14.83 15.51 -10.75
N VAL A 93 -15.24 14.95 -9.61
CA VAL A 93 -16.07 13.73 -9.59
C VAL A 93 -17.40 13.94 -10.28
N VAL A 94 -18.05 15.10 -10.09
CA VAL A 94 -19.31 15.44 -10.77
C VAL A 94 -19.12 15.55 -12.28
N GLU A 95 -18.05 16.20 -12.74
CA GLU A 95 -17.79 16.33 -14.18
C GLU A 95 -17.40 14.99 -14.83
N VAL A 96 -16.59 14.18 -14.15
CA VAL A 96 -16.22 12.84 -14.62
C VAL A 96 -17.44 11.91 -14.69
N LEU A 97 -18.38 12.04 -13.75
CA LEU A 97 -19.67 11.36 -13.81
C LEU A 97 -20.51 11.85 -15.01
N ASN A 98 -20.55 13.16 -15.27
CA ASN A 98 -21.26 13.72 -16.43
C ASN A 98 -20.68 13.22 -17.77
N LEU A 99 -19.36 13.01 -17.81
CA LEU A 99 -18.64 12.41 -18.94
C LEU A 99 -18.80 10.89 -19.05
N GLN A 100 -19.54 10.25 -18.12
CA GLN A 100 -19.77 8.79 -18.07
C GLN A 100 -18.48 7.97 -17.93
N LEU A 101 -17.45 8.55 -17.31
CA LEU A 101 -16.17 7.86 -17.10
C LEU A 101 -16.16 6.98 -15.83
N ILE A 102 -17.08 7.24 -14.90
CA ILE A 102 -17.35 6.45 -13.70
C ILE A 102 -18.86 6.23 -13.54
N SER A 103 -19.26 5.19 -12.82
CA SER A 103 -20.67 4.95 -12.48
C SER A 103 -21.18 5.89 -11.38
N GLU A 104 -22.51 5.99 -11.26
CA GLU A 104 -23.17 6.75 -10.20
C GLU A 104 -22.82 6.21 -8.80
N GLU A 105 -22.74 4.88 -8.64
CA GLU A 105 -22.37 4.23 -7.39
C GLU A 105 -20.94 4.59 -6.96
N GLU A 106 -19.99 4.52 -7.90
CA GLU A 106 -18.59 4.89 -7.66
C GLU A 106 -18.45 6.37 -7.33
N ALA A 107 -19.16 7.24 -8.05
CA ALA A 107 -19.18 8.68 -7.79
C ALA A 107 -19.67 8.98 -6.37
N TRP A 108 -20.78 8.37 -5.93
CA TRP A 108 -21.29 8.56 -4.58
C TRP A 108 -20.36 8.02 -3.50
N GLY A 109 -19.74 6.85 -3.72
CA GLY A 109 -18.72 6.32 -2.80
C GLY A 109 -17.56 7.29 -2.59
N LEU A 110 -17.05 7.88 -3.67
CA LEU A 110 -15.99 8.89 -3.64
C LEU A 110 -16.45 10.19 -2.94
N LEU A 111 -17.66 10.66 -3.25
CA LEU A 111 -18.23 11.87 -2.66
C LEU A 111 -18.46 11.73 -1.15
N PHE A 112 -18.95 10.58 -0.68
CA PHE A 112 -19.14 10.32 0.75
C PHE A 112 -17.82 10.22 1.51
N LEU A 113 -16.85 9.51 0.98
CA LEU A 113 -15.52 9.42 1.58
C LEU A 113 -14.84 10.81 1.67
N ASN A 114 -15.00 11.67 0.65
CA ASN A 114 -14.47 13.04 0.70
C ASN A 114 -15.25 13.93 1.69
N THR A 115 -16.57 13.75 1.77
CA THR A 115 -17.42 14.45 2.74
C THR A 115 -17.04 14.11 4.17
N GLN A 116 -16.74 12.83 4.44
CA GLN A 116 -16.23 12.40 5.73
C GLN A 116 -14.90 13.06 6.06
N ARG A 117 -13.96 13.11 5.10
CA ARG A 117 -12.68 13.82 5.27
C ARG A 117 -12.89 15.29 5.66
N ILE A 118 -13.88 15.96 5.07
CA ILE A 118 -14.25 17.33 5.43
C ILE A 118 -14.79 17.38 6.87
N GLN A 119 -15.74 16.52 7.24
CA GLN A 119 -16.30 16.49 8.60
C GLN A 119 -15.25 16.16 9.67
N ASP A 120 -14.28 15.30 9.35
CA ASP A 120 -13.15 14.97 10.24
C ASP A 120 -12.16 16.14 10.41
N THR A 121 -12.10 17.05 9.43
CA THR A 121 -11.12 18.16 9.40
C THR A 121 -11.68 19.45 9.98
N PHE A 122 -12.98 19.73 9.79
CA PHE A 122 -13.60 21.00 10.15
C PHE A 122 -14.75 20.82 11.13
N GLU A 123 -14.82 21.71 12.11
CA GLU A 123 -15.86 21.64 13.15
C GLU A 123 -17.24 22.07 12.64
N ASN A 124 -17.29 22.94 11.63
CA ASN A 124 -18.53 23.50 11.10
C ASN A 124 -18.34 24.15 9.71
N ALA A 125 -19.45 24.50 9.08
CA ALA A 125 -19.49 25.14 7.77
C ALA A 125 -18.70 26.45 7.69
N GLN A 126 -18.67 27.25 8.77
CA GLN A 126 -17.96 28.53 8.78
C GLN A 126 -16.43 28.31 8.80
N ALA A 127 -15.96 27.31 9.55
CA ALA A 127 -14.55 26.92 9.57
C ALA A 127 -14.10 26.42 8.20
N PHE A 128 -14.89 25.55 7.56
CA PHE A 128 -14.64 25.07 6.20
C PHE A 128 -14.61 26.23 5.20
N LYS A 129 -15.65 27.09 5.19
CA LYS A 129 -15.76 28.23 4.26
C LYS A 129 -14.56 29.17 4.36
N SER A 130 -14.11 29.45 5.59
CA SER A 130 -12.91 30.27 5.85
C SER A 130 -11.64 29.63 5.29
N ALA A 131 -11.45 28.35 5.56
CA ALA A 131 -10.31 27.59 5.07
C ALA A 131 -10.27 27.50 3.54
N TYR A 132 -11.43 27.26 2.91
CA TYR A 132 -11.57 27.22 1.45
C TYR A 132 -11.12 28.54 0.81
N PHE A 133 -11.62 29.70 1.26
CA PHE A 133 -11.25 30.97 0.63
C PHE A 133 -9.77 31.33 0.81
N LYS A 134 -9.16 30.93 1.93
CA LYS A 134 -7.70 31.07 2.11
C LYS A 134 -6.94 30.22 1.10
N GLY A 135 -7.30 28.93 0.97
CA GLY A 135 -6.69 28.03 0.00
C GLY A 135 -6.86 28.51 -1.44
N ALA A 136 -8.08 28.93 -1.80
CA ALA A 136 -8.42 29.46 -3.12
C ALA A 136 -7.63 30.73 -3.45
N LEU A 137 -7.59 31.71 -2.54
CA LEU A 137 -6.84 32.95 -2.75
C LEU A 137 -5.33 32.68 -2.88
N PHE A 138 -4.79 31.77 -2.06
CA PHE A 138 -3.39 31.34 -2.18
C PHE A 138 -3.11 30.74 -3.56
N TYR A 139 -3.97 29.83 -4.03
CA TYR A 139 -3.84 29.22 -5.34
C TYR A 139 -3.86 30.27 -6.46
N ASP A 140 -4.79 31.21 -6.41
CA ASP A 140 -4.91 32.27 -7.42
C ASP A 140 -3.71 33.24 -7.41
N ILE A 141 -3.15 33.55 -6.24
CA ILE A 141 -1.92 34.36 -6.12
C ILE A 141 -0.73 33.63 -6.72
N LEU A 142 -0.60 32.32 -6.46
CA LEU A 142 0.57 31.57 -6.88
C LEU A 142 0.54 31.26 -8.38
N PHE A 143 -0.61 30.79 -8.89
CA PHE A 143 -0.69 30.22 -10.25
C PHE A 143 -1.36 31.13 -11.27
N LYS A 144 -2.32 31.96 -10.87
CA LYS A 144 -3.07 32.80 -11.82
C LYS A 144 -2.60 34.25 -11.89
N SER A 145 -1.75 34.68 -10.97
CA SER A 145 -1.25 36.06 -10.93
C SER A 145 0.07 36.18 -11.67
N GLU A 146 0.18 37.24 -12.49
CA GLU A 146 1.45 37.65 -13.07
C GLU A 146 2.48 37.89 -11.97
N GLU A 147 3.73 37.49 -12.22
CA GLU A 147 4.82 37.54 -11.25
C GLU A 147 5.01 38.95 -10.67
N GLU A 148 4.83 39.99 -11.49
CA GLU A 148 4.94 41.41 -11.10
C GLU A 148 3.88 41.84 -10.08
N THR A 149 2.68 41.25 -10.12
CA THR A 149 1.55 41.61 -9.24
C THR A 149 1.46 40.71 -7.99
N ARG A 150 2.19 39.60 -7.97
CA ARG A 150 2.11 38.60 -6.90
C ARG A 150 2.46 39.20 -5.53
N GLY A 151 3.51 40.02 -5.46
CA GLY A 151 3.94 40.66 -4.20
C GLY A 151 2.88 41.60 -3.61
N GLU A 152 2.21 42.38 -4.46
CA GLU A 152 1.12 43.27 -4.02
C GLU A 152 -0.08 42.47 -3.50
N LYS A 153 -0.47 41.39 -4.19
CA LYS A 153 -1.58 40.53 -3.74
C LYS A 153 -1.27 39.82 -2.42
N VAL A 154 -0.03 39.41 -2.21
CA VAL A 154 0.44 38.86 -0.93
C VAL A 154 0.32 39.89 0.20
N GLN A 155 0.74 41.14 -0.04
CA GLN A 155 0.61 42.22 0.95
C GLN A 155 -0.85 42.55 1.28
N ASN A 156 -1.75 42.41 0.29
CA ASN A 156 -3.18 42.68 0.42
C ASN A 156 -4.03 41.43 0.75
N PHE A 157 -3.41 40.31 1.13
CA PHE A 157 -4.08 39.01 1.29
C PHE A 157 -5.34 39.08 2.17
N ASP A 158 -5.25 39.70 3.36
CA ASP A 158 -6.35 39.78 4.31
C ASP A 158 -7.54 40.61 3.77
N THR A 159 -7.26 41.67 3.00
CA THR A 159 -8.28 42.51 2.35
C THR A 159 -8.98 41.76 1.21
N LEU A 160 -8.21 41.03 0.40
CA LEU A 160 -8.74 40.21 -0.69
C LEU A 160 -9.60 39.06 -0.14
N LEU A 161 -9.12 38.38 0.91
CA LEU A 161 -9.83 37.31 1.59
C LEU A 161 -11.18 37.79 2.13
N LYS A 162 -11.20 38.95 2.79
CA LYS A 162 -12.45 39.56 3.28
C LYS A 162 -13.43 39.87 2.13
N THR A 163 -12.91 40.36 1.01
CA THR A 163 -13.71 40.68 -0.18
C THR A 163 -14.33 39.41 -0.77
N LEU A 164 -13.54 38.33 -0.92
CA LEU A 164 -14.03 37.02 -1.38
C LEU A 164 -15.12 36.46 -0.47
N HIS A 165 -14.91 36.52 0.85
CA HIS A 165 -15.90 36.10 1.83
C HIS A 165 -17.23 36.85 1.71
N GLN A 166 -17.18 38.16 1.45
CA GLN A 166 -18.36 39.00 1.32
C GLN A 166 -19.07 38.83 -0.02
N ALA A 167 -18.34 38.49 -1.08
CA ALA A 167 -18.89 38.27 -2.40
C ALA A 167 -19.62 36.91 -2.51
N SER A 168 -19.20 35.91 -1.74
CA SER A 168 -19.72 34.55 -1.85
C SER A 168 -21.17 34.41 -1.39
N LYS A 169 -22.01 33.87 -2.28
CA LYS A 169 -23.43 33.58 -2.06
C LYS A 169 -23.68 32.13 -1.65
N VAL A 170 -22.65 31.29 -1.61
CA VAL A 170 -22.79 29.87 -1.27
C VAL A 170 -23.10 29.72 0.22
N GLU A 171 -24.28 29.16 0.49
CA GLU A 171 -24.70 28.71 1.83
C GLU A 171 -24.46 27.20 1.96
N LEU A 172 -23.70 26.81 2.98
CA LEU A 172 -23.42 25.42 3.29
C LEU A 172 -24.21 25.01 4.54
N ARG A 173 -25.05 23.99 4.41
CA ARG A 173 -25.74 23.36 5.55
C ARG A 173 -24.86 22.25 6.09
N TRP A 174 -24.43 22.36 7.34
CA TRP A 174 -23.56 21.35 7.96
C TRP A 174 -24.37 20.16 8.48
N LEU A 175 -23.85 18.94 8.35
CA LEU A 175 -24.41 17.77 9.01
C LEU A 175 -23.86 17.66 10.44
N GLU A 176 -24.78 17.62 11.41
CA GLU A 176 -24.46 17.46 12.85
C GLU A 176 -24.00 16.04 13.21
N GLN A 177 -24.31 15.06 12.37
CA GLN A 177 -23.91 13.68 12.53
C GLN A 177 -22.96 13.27 11.42
N ASP A 178 -22.06 12.36 11.76
CA ASP A 178 -21.18 11.67 10.81
C ASP A 178 -22.02 10.94 9.76
N ILE A 179 -21.65 11.10 8.49
CA ILE A 179 -22.41 10.59 7.35
C ILE A 179 -22.56 9.06 7.38
N PHE A 180 -21.59 8.34 7.97
CA PHE A 180 -21.59 6.88 8.00
C PHE A 180 -22.40 6.28 9.16
N ASN A 181 -22.78 7.06 10.16
CA ASN A 181 -23.61 6.58 11.27
C ASN A 181 -25.04 6.18 10.86
N THR A 182 -25.42 6.40 9.59
CA THR A 182 -26.77 6.14 9.08
C THR A 182 -26.92 4.79 8.35
N PHE A 183 -25.83 4.05 8.11
CA PHE A 183 -25.86 2.77 7.38
C PHE A 183 -26.00 1.55 8.32
N SER A 184 -26.82 0.55 7.96
CA SER A 184 -26.99 -0.71 8.72
C SER A 184 -27.00 -1.94 7.79
N ILE A 185 -26.29 -3.01 8.18
CA ILE A 185 -26.01 -4.22 7.36
C ILE A 185 -26.68 -5.47 8.01
N GLN A 186 -27.22 -6.43 7.23
CA GLN A 186 -27.89 -7.66 7.70
C GLN A 186 -27.19 -8.96 7.21
N GLU A 187 -27.05 -9.98 8.08
CA GLU A 187 -26.28 -11.23 7.87
C GLU A 187 -27.15 -12.50 7.62
N ALA A 188 -26.61 -13.54 6.95
CA ALA A 188 -27.24 -14.85 6.70
C ALA A 188 -26.29 -16.07 6.85
N SER A 189 -26.83 -17.28 7.07
CA SER A 189 -26.15 -18.48 7.62
C SER A 189 -26.04 -19.69 6.67
N THR A 190 -24.97 -20.51 6.78
CA THR A 190 -24.67 -21.71 5.95
C THR A 190 -24.00 -22.86 6.74
N ASN A 191 -24.02 -24.09 6.15
CA ASN A 191 -23.45 -25.35 6.67
C ASN A 191 -22.67 -26.14 5.59
N SER A 192 -21.78 -27.04 6.03
CA SER A 192 -20.54 -27.52 5.38
C SER A 192 -20.52 -28.99 4.88
N SER A 193 -19.53 -29.38 4.04
CA SER A 193 -18.42 -30.33 4.37
C SER A 193 -17.68 -31.02 3.19
N GLU A 194 -16.34 -31.13 3.35
CA GLU A 194 -15.33 -32.17 2.99
C GLU A 194 -15.07 -32.66 1.53
N LYS A 195 -13.90 -33.19 1.12
CA LYS A 195 -12.42 -32.90 1.15
C LYS A 195 -11.70 -34.08 0.41
N ASN A 196 -10.65 -33.86 -0.40
CA ASN A 196 -9.38 -34.66 -0.50
C ASN A 196 -8.50 -34.42 -1.76
N THR A 197 -7.20 -34.62 -1.54
CA THR A 197 -5.92 -34.06 -2.06
C THR A 197 -5.27 -34.64 -3.34
N LEU A 198 -4.36 -33.87 -4.01
CA LEU A 198 -3.00 -34.23 -4.53
C LEU A 198 -2.38 -33.15 -5.49
N VAL A 199 -1.03 -33.03 -5.47
CA VAL A 199 -0.11 -31.97 -6.00
C VAL A 199 0.37 -32.11 -7.48
N PRO A 200 0.61 -31.02 -8.26
CA PRO A 200 1.70 -31.03 -9.29
C PRO A 200 2.34 -29.69 -9.84
N SER A 201 3.64 -29.72 -10.12
CA SER A 201 4.58 -28.89 -10.98
C SER A 201 4.14 -27.75 -11.95
N LYS A 202 4.87 -26.62 -11.87
CA LYS A 202 5.13 -25.41 -12.72
C LYS A 202 4.39 -25.09 -14.05
N LYS A 203 4.14 -26.03 -14.98
CA LYS A 203 3.17 -25.76 -16.08
C LYS A 203 1.73 -25.78 -15.56
N SER A 204 1.54 -26.38 -14.39
CA SER A 204 0.32 -26.23 -13.62
C SER A 204 0.18 -24.80 -13.11
N ASN A 205 1.25 -24.09 -12.70
CA ASN A 205 1.11 -22.81 -12.00
C ASN A 205 0.27 -21.77 -12.76
N GLU A 206 0.53 -21.47 -14.03
CA GLU A 206 -0.32 -20.51 -14.77
C GLU A 206 -1.77 -20.98 -14.90
N LYS A 207 -1.98 -22.28 -15.15
CA LYS A 207 -3.34 -22.84 -15.22
C LYS A 207 -4.03 -22.82 -13.85
N THR A 208 -3.28 -23.10 -12.80
CA THR A 208 -3.70 -23.10 -11.40
C THR A 208 -4.06 -21.68 -10.99
N ILE A 209 -3.20 -20.69 -11.27
CA ILE A 209 -3.42 -19.26 -11.05
C ILE A 209 -4.65 -18.77 -11.82
N ASN A 210 -4.78 -19.09 -13.11
CA ASN A 210 -5.96 -18.73 -13.90
C ASN A 210 -7.24 -19.39 -13.37
N THR A 211 -7.17 -20.66 -12.95
CA THR A 211 -8.30 -21.36 -12.33
C THR A 211 -8.66 -20.68 -11.00
N LEU A 212 -7.67 -20.29 -10.21
CA LEU A 212 -7.85 -19.59 -8.94
C LEU A 212 -8.52 -18.23 -9.15
N TYR A 213 -8.08 -17.43 -10.12
CA TYR A 213 -8.75 -16.16 -10.46
C TYR A 213 -10.21 -16.36 -10.87
N GLN A 214 -10.48 -17.37 -11.70
CA GLN A 214 -11.86 -17.71 -12.06
C GLN A 214 -12.70 -18.13 -10.85
N LEU A 215 -12.12 -18.90 -9.92
CA LEU A 215 -12.80 -19.32 -8.69
C LEU A 215 -12.99 -18.18 -7.69
N LEU A 216 -12.06 -17.22 -7.65
CA LEU A 216 -12.15 -16.00 -6.84
C LEU A 216 -13.26 -15.06 -7.31
N GLN A 217 -13.58 -15.06 -8.61
CA GLN A 217 -14.68 -14.24 -9.16
C GLN A 217 -16.07 -14.82 -8.87
N LYS A 218 -16.17 -16.08 -8.41
CA LYS A 218 -17.47 -16.67 -8.06
C LYS A 218 -17.96 -16.12 -6.73
N GLU A 219 -19.26 -15.88 -6.60
CA GLU A 219 -19.87 -15.51 -5.31
C GLU A 219 -19.67 -16.62 -4.26
N ASP A 220 -19.92 -17.88 -4.64
CA ASP A 220 -19.65 -19.05 -3.80
C ASP A 220 -18.17 -19.47 -3.90
N LYS A 221 -17.43 -19.33 -2.80
CA LYS A 221 -16.01 -19.70 -2.71
C LYS A 221 -15.80 -21.17 -2.32
N THR A 222 -16.84 -22.00 -2.23
CA THR A 222 -16.71 -23.43 -1.89
C THR A 222 -15.77 -24.16 -2.84
N GLU A 223 -15.88 -23.91 -4.14
CA GLU A 223 -14.97 -24.48 -5.13
C GLU A 223 -13.53 -23.98 -4.96
N LEU A 224 -13.34 -22.71 -4.61
CA LEU A 224 -12.02 -22.14 -4.29
C LEU A 224 -11.38 -22.88 -3.12
N TRP A 225 -12.10 -23.09 -2.02
CA TRP A 225 -11.53 -23.77 -0.85
C TRP A 225 -11.24 -25.24 -1.10
N ASN A 226 -12.10 -25.93 -1.84
CA ASN A 226 -11.85 -27.30 -2.25
C ASN A 226 -10.61 -27.39 -3.13
N PHE A 227 -10.47 -26.47 -4.07
CA PHE A 227 -9.29 -26.36 -4.91
C PHE A 227 -8.02 -26.13 -4.06
N LEU A 228 -8.02 -25.13 -3.16
CA LEU A 228 -6.89 -24.81 -2.30
C LEU A 228 -6.52 -25.94 -1.33
N ASN A 229 -7.51 -26.63 -0.75
CA ASN A 229 -7.26 -27.78 0.13
C ASN A 229 -6.57 -28.95 -0.60
N ASN A 230 -6.71 -29.01 -1.92
CA ASN A 230 -6.15 -30.08 -2.73
C ASN A 230 -4.74 -29.77 -3.26
N LEU A 231 -4.32 -28.50 -3.22
CA LEU A 231 -2.97 -28.08 -3.59
C LEU A 231 -1.91 -28.58 -2.59
N ALA A 232 -0.68 -28.71 -3.07
CA ALA A 232 0.47 -28.85 -2.18
C ALA A 232 0.59 -27.65 -1.26
N GLU A 233 1.19 -27.86 -0.09
CA GLU A 233 1.53 -26.76 0.82
C GLU A 233 2.38 -25.69 0.13
N GLU A 234 3.39 -26.10 -0.64
CA GLU A 234 4.25 -25.18 -1.41
C GLU A 234 3.48 -24.37 -2.46
N GLU A 235 2.61 -25.01 -3.24
CA GLU A 235 1.79 -24.38 -4.28
C GLU A 235 0.78 -23.41 -3.67
N ARG A 236 0.17 -23.82 -2.55
CA ARG A 236 -0.79 -23.02 -1.81
C ARG A 236 -0.13 -21.79 -1.17
N ASN A 237 1.07 -21.95 -0.62
CA ASN A 237 1.84 -20.85 -0.06
C ASN A 237 2.31 -19.87 -1.14
N GLN A 238 2.74 -20.37 -2.30
CA GLN A 238 3.02 -19.52 -3.45
C GLN A 238 1.77 -18.72 -3.86
N PHE A 239 0.61 -19.37 -3.96
CA PHE A 239 -0.64 -18.67 -4.26
C PHE A 239 -0.98 -17.60 -3.23
N LEU A 240 -0.87 -17.86 -1.92
CA LEU A 240 -1.21 -16.86 -0.92
C LEU A 240 -0.39 -15.58 -1.08
N ASN A 241 0.89 -15.75 -1.41
CA ASN A 241 1.75 -14.63 -1.68
C ASN A 241 1.31 -13.89 -2.95
N GLU A 242 1.00 -14.61 -4.03
CA GLU A 242 0.53 -14.03 -5.29
C GLU A 242 -0.84 -13.35 -5.18
N LEU A 243 -1.82 -13.95 -4.49
CA LEU A 243 -3.12 -13.36 -4.21
C LEU A 243 -2.94 -12.02 -3.50
N TYR A 244 -2.07 -11.96 -2.50
CA TYR A 244 -1.81 -10.73 -1.79
C TYR A 244 -1.16 -9.66 -2.68
N ILE A 245 -0.17 -10.04 -3.51
CA ILE A 245 0.51 -9.13 -4.44
C ILE A 245 -0.44 -8.61 -5.52
N HIS A 246 -1.22 -9.49 -6.15
CA HIS A 246 -2.11 -9.13 -7.26
C HIS A 246 -3.41 -8.47 -6.79
N ASN A 247 -3.93 -8.78 -5.60
CA ASN A 247 -5.11 -8.09 -5.09
C ASN A 247 -4.84 -6.59 -4.87
N LYS A 248 -3.59 -6.18 -4.57
CA LYS A 248 -3.22 -4.75 -4.56
C LYS A 248 -3.35 -4.06 -5.91
N GLN A 249 -3.28 -4.80 -7.02
CA GLN A 249 -3.30 -4.25 -8.37
C GLN A 249 -4.69 -4.36 -9.03
N GLU A 250 -5.45 -5.41 -8.72
CA GLU A 250 -6.69 -5.75 -9.43
C GLU A 250 -7.94 -5.84 -8.53
N ALA A 251 -7.83 -5.58 -7.22
CA ALA A 251 -8.94 -5.55 -6.26
C ALA A 251 -9.86 -6.80 -6.31
N ILE A 252 -9.26 -7.98 -6.46
CA ILE A 252 -9.97 -9.25 -6.70
C ILE A 252 -10.86 -9.68 -5.52
N LEU A 253 -10.50 -9.30 -4.29
CA LEU A 253 -11.36 -9.46 -3.12
C LEU A 253 -11.60 -8.07 -2.52
N THR A 254 -12.87 -7.76 -2.29
CA THR A 254 -13.34 -6.55 -1.60
C THR A 254 -13.01 -6.63 -0.10
N THR A 255 -13.17 -5.52 0.60
CA THR A 255 -13.04 -5.52 2.07
C THR A 255 -14.08 -6.45 2.70
N GLU A 256 -15.31 -6.37 2.21
CA GLU A 256 -16.45 -7.18 2.62
C GLU A 256 -16.15 -8.67 2.48
N ASP A 257 -15.57 -9.07 1.34
CA ASP A 257 -15.13 -10.45 1.12
C ASP A 257 -14.21 -10.92 2.27
N TYR A 258 -13.14 -10.17 2.56
CA TYR A 258 -12.21 -10.52 3.63
C TYR A 258 -12.89 -10.61 4.99
N LEU A 259 -13.80 -9.69 5.30
CA LEU A 259 -14.48 -9.65 6.59
C LEU A 259 -15.39 -10.87 6.80
N GLU A 260 -16.09 -11.28 5.76
CA GLU A 260 -17.04 -12.38 5.79
C GLU A 260 -16.40 -13.77 5.70
N LEU A 261 -15.17 -13.86 5.18
CA LEU A 261 -14.47 -15.13 4.94
C LEU A 261 -14.55 -16.11 6.14
N PRO A 262 -14.17 -15.74 7.38
CA PRO A 262 -14.25 -16.69 8.50
C PRO A 262 -15.66 -17.03 8.97
N ALA A 263 -16.66 -16.21 8.66
CA ALA A 263 -18.06 -16.49 8.99
C ALA A 263 -18.67 -17.47 7.99
N GLN A 264 -18.39 -17.27 6.69
CA GLN A 264 -18.83 -18.16 5.63
C GLN A 264 -18.09 -19.52 5.67
N TYR A 265 -16.82 -19.51 6.08
CA TYR A 265 -15.95 -20.70 6.06
C TYR A 265 -15.24 -20.94 7.42
N PRO A 266 -15.99 -21.20 8.51
CA PRO A 266 -15.45 -21.23 9.87
C PRO A 266 -14.50 -22.40 10.15
N ASP A 267 -14.48 -23.42 9.30
CA ASP A 267 -13.59 -24.57 9.42
C ASP A 267 -12.38 -24.51 8.48
N VAL A 268 -12.29 -23.46 7.67
CA VAL A 268 -11.18 -23.23 6.74
C VAL A 268 -10.16 -22.33 7.43
N SER A 269 -9.01 -22.88 7.82
CA SER A 269 -7.91 -22.11 8.45
C SER A 269 -7.45 -20.93 7.58
N TYR A 270 -7.48 -21.12 6.26
CA TYR A 270 -7.14 -20.12 5.25
C TYR A 270 -8.05 -18.90 5.27
N ALA A 271 -9.33 -19.05 5.61
CA ALA A 271 -10.26 -17.93 5.71
C ALA A 271 -9.82 -16.96 6.81
N TYR A 272 -9.43 -17.51 7.97
CA TYR A 272 -8.84 -16.71 9.05
C TYR A 272 -7.50 -16.11 8.66
N TYR A 273 -6.62 -16.89 8.02
CA TYR A 273 -5.32 -16.36 7.59
C TYR A 273 -5.47 -15.15 6.66
N LEU A 274 -6.31 -15.24 5.63
CA LEU A 274 -6.53 -14.15 4.67
C LEU A 274 -7.08 -12.89 5.33
N ARG A 275 -8.10 -13.02 6.20
CA ARG A 275 -8.61 -11.87 6.96
C ARG A 275 -7.56 -11.31 7.93
N GLY A 276 -6.74 -12.18 8.53
CA GLY A 276 -5.65 -11.79 9.42
C GLY A 276 -4.57 -10.96 8.70
N ILE A 277 -4.16 -11.40 7.51
CA ILE A 277 -3.24 -10.65 6.64
C ILE A 277 -3.85 -9.34 6.18
N TYR A 278 -5.13 -9.34 5.76
CA TYR A 278 -5.86 -8.12 5.43
C TYR A 278 -5.81 -7.11 6.58
N PHE A 279 -6.20 -7.50 7.80
CA PHE A 279 -6.17 -6.61 8.95
C PHE A 279 -4.77 -6.16 9.34
N TYR A 280 -3.75 -7.00 9.13
CA TYR A 280 -2.36 -6.61 9.36
C TYR A 280 -1.95 -5.47 8.42
N HIS A 281 -2.26 -5.56 7.14
CA HIS A 281 -1.98 -4.50 6.17
C HIS A 281 -2.86 -3.27 6.40
N TYR A 282 -4.14 -3.46 6.69
CA TYR A 282 -5.06 -2.40 7.05
C TYR A 282 -4.61 -1.66 8.32
N ALA A 283 -3.96 -2.33 9.27
CA ALA A 283 -3.32 -1.68 10.40
C ALA A 283 -2.22 -0.72 9.91
N TRP A 284 -1.29 -1.19 9.08
CA TRP A 284 -0.20 -0.36 8.57
C TRP A 284 -0.69 0.88 7.80
N GLU A 285 -1.79 0.76 7.06
CA GLU A 285 -2.45 1.90 6.42
C GLU A 285 -2.96 2.92 7.45
N ALA A 286 -3.62 2.46 8.54
CA ALA A 286 -4.04 3.35 9.63
C ALA A 286 -2.88 4.05 10.33
N ARG A 287 -1.75 3.36 10.50
CA ARG A 287 -0.54 3.96 11.07
C ARG A 287 0.02 5.05 10.15
N GLY A 288 -0.04 4.82 8.84
CA GLY A 288 0.59 5.62 7.80
C GLY A 288 2.10 5.40 7.71
N LEU A 289 2.73 6.08 6.75
CA LEU A 289 4.17 5.97 6.45
C LEU A 289 5.06 6.78 7.42
N GLY A 290 4.47 7.47 8.39
CA GLY A 290 5.22 8.25 9.38
C GLY A 290 6.17 7.40 10.24
N ILE A 291 7.27 8.02 10.65
CA ILE A 291 8.14 7.50 11.71
C ILE A 291 7.46 7.64 13.07
N THR A 292 7.97 6.93 14.08
CA THR A 292 7.25 6.75 15.36
C THR A 292 6.84 8.06 16.05
N ASN A 293 7.61 9.12 15.89
CA ASN A 293 7.37 10.46 16.45
C ASN A 293 6.48 11.37 15.59
N THR A 294 6.09 10.97 14.37
CA THR A 294 5.19 11.75 13.50
C THR A 294 3.80 11.13 13.38
N VAL A 295 3.63 9.88 13.82
CA VAL A 295 2.32 9.21 13.83
C VAL A 295 1.51 9.67 15.04
N GLY A 296 0.35 10.29 14.80
CA GLY A 296 -0.55 10.78 15.85
C GLY A 296 -1.16 9.66 16.70
N GLN A 297 -1.59 10.00 17.92
CA GLN A 297 -2.16 9.04 18.88
C GLN A 297 -3.41 8.32 18.35
N LYS A 298 -4.27 9.00 17.59
CA LYS A 298 -5.47 8.41 16.95
C LYS A 298 -5.08 7.30 15.96
N ASN A 299 -4.07 7.55 15.12
CA ASN A 299 -3.57 6.58 14.16
C ASN A 299 -2.93 5.37 14.84
N TYR A 300 -2.22 5.58 15.94
CA TYR A 300 -1.71 4.48 16.76
C TYR A 300 -2.81 3.64 17.40
N ALA A 301 -3.86 4.28 17.93
CA ALA A 301 -4.98 3.56 18.51
C ALA A 301 -5.64 2.65 17.45
N LEU A 302 -5.88 3.19 16.26
CA LEU A 302 -6.46 2.46 15.14
C LEU A 302 -5.53 1.36 14.60
N PHE A 303 -4.22 1.61 14.52
CA PHE A 303 -3.20 0.61 14.19
C PHE A 303 -3.28 -0.59 15.13
N TYR A 304 -3.25 -0.36 16.45
CA TYR A 304 -3.31 -1.44 17.42
C TYR A 304 -4.66 -2.13 17.49
N GLU A 305 -5.77 -1.41 17.25
CA GLU A 305 -7.08 -2.03 17.12
C GLU A 305 -7.11 -3.05 15.97
N ARG A 306 -6.67 -2.64 14.77
CA ARG A 306 -6.60 -3.52 13.60
C ARG A 306 -5.64 -4.69 13.79
N LEU A 307 -4.49 -4.45 14.43
CA LEU A 307 -3.58 -5.54 14.80
C LEU A 307 -4.21 -6.56 15.76
N ARG A 308 -5.17 -6.19 16.61
CA ARG A 308 -5.86 -7.18 17.46
C ARG A 308 -6.77 -8.10 16.65
N TYR A 309 -7.48 -7.58 15.64
CA TYR A 309 -8.25 -8.41 14.72
C TYR A 309 -7.33 -9.38 13.97
N ALA A 310 -6.22 -8.85 13.41
CA ALA A 310 -5.21 -9.67 12.77
C ALA A 310 -4.62 -10.74 13.71
N LYS A 311 -4.36 -10.40 14.98
CA LYS A 311 -3.89 -11.36 16.00
C LYS A 311 -4.85 -12.50 16.19
N ALA A 312 -6.13 -12.17 16.39
CA ALA A 312 -7.16 -13.17 16.67
C ALA A 312 -7.29 -14.14 15.50
N ASP A 313 -7.30 -13.63 14.28
CA ASP A 313 -7.45 -14.43 13.07
C ASP A 313 -6.20 -15.27 12.76
N LEU A 314 -4.98 -14.70 12.81
CA LEU A 314 -3.76 -15.47 12.57
C LEU A 314 -3.55 -16.54 13.66
N LYS A 315 -3.89 -16.24 14.92
CA LYS A 315 -3.88 -17.24 15.99
C LYS A 315 -4.89 -18.36 15.72
N LYS A 316 -6.09 -18.03 15.23
CA LYS A 316 -7.11 -19.02 14.88
C LYS A 316 -6.68 -19.89 13.69
N ALA A 317 -6.06 -19.29 12.67
CA ALA A 317 -5.48 -20.00 11.54
C ALA A 317 -4.41 -21.00 12.01
N TYR A 318 -3.48 -20.55 12.87
CA TYR A 318 -2.46 -21.39 13.51
C TYR A 318 -3.08 -22.54 14.32
N GLU A 319 -4.06 -22.28 15.17
CA GLU A 319 -4.74 -23.31 15.97
C GLU A 319 -5.42 -24.37 15.10
N ARG A 320 -5.97 -23.98 13.95
CA ARG A 320 -6.65 -24.88 13.00
C ARG A 320 -5.69 -25.67 12.13
N SER A 321 -4.51 -25.13 11.83
CA SER A 321 -3.48 -25.79 11.02
C SER A 321 -2.09 -25.50 11.58
N PRO A 322 -1.72 -26.15 12.70
CA PRO A 322 -0.51 -25.82 13.44
C PRO A 322 0.79 -26.19 12.73
N ASN A 323 0.71 -26.91 11.61
CA ASN A 323 1.87 -27.31 10.81
C ASN A 323 2.13 -26.39 9.61
N GLU A 324 1.23 -25.46 9.32
CA GLU A 324 1.37 -24.53 8.19
C GLU A 324 2.37 -23.44 8.53
N GLN A 325 3.56 -23.48 7.92
CA GLN A 325 4.68 -22.65 8.36
C GLN A 325 4.49 -21.17 8.03
N THR A 326 3.68 -20.87 7.01
CA THR A 326 3.30 -19.49 6.67
C THR A 326 2.65 -18.80 7.87
N TYR A 327 1.77 -19.51 8.56
CA TYR A 327 1.05 -18.97 9.72
C TYR A 327 1.98 -18.67 10.87
N TRP A 328 3.02 -19.48 11.07
CA TRP A 328 3.98 -19.24 12.14
C TRP A 328 4.68 -17.91 11.96
N ALA A 329 5.15 -17.62 10.75
CA ALA A 329 5.95 -16.42 10.51
C ALA A 329 5.13 -15.14 10.53
N ASP A 330 3.91 -15.16 9.97
CA ASP A 330 3.07 -13.97 9.99
C ASP A 330 2.51 -13.72 11.38
N LEU A 331 2.16 -14.77 12.13
CA LEU A 331 1.82 -14.65 13.53
C LEU A 331 3.00 -14.13 14.35
N TYR A 332 4.23 -14.63 14.13
CA TYR A 332 5.44 -14.12 14.77
C TYR A 332 5.61 -12.61 14.52
N ASN A 333 5.50 -12.19 13.26
CA ASN A 333 5.62 -10.79 12.86
C ASN A 333 4.58 -9.90 13.51
N LEU A 334 3.41 -10.45 13.80
CA LEU A 334 2.34 -9.73 14.45
C LEU A 334 2.50 -9.67 15.97
N VAL A 335 2.84 -10.79 16.63
CA VAL A 335 2.86 -10.85 18.11
C VAL A 335 3.93 -9.97 18.72
N LYS A 336 5.04 -9.71 18.01
CA LYS A 336 6.12 -8.79 18.46
C LYS A 336 5.65 -7.36 18.73
N HIS A 337 4.49 -6.96 18.22
CA HIS A 337 3.90 -5.66 18.47
C HIS A 337 3.19 -5.57 19.84
N PHE A 338 2.93 -6.70 20.50
CA PHE A 338 2.19 -6.77 21.75
C PHE A 338 3.13 -7.04 22.92
N LYS A 339 3.14 -6.15 23.92
CA LYS A 339 3.94 -6.33 25.14
C LYS A 339 3.14 -7.08 26.20
N SER A 340 3.30 -8.40 26.26
CA SER A 340 2.67 -9.25 27.27
C SER A 340 3.40 -10.58 27.38
N ASN A 341 3.44 -11.19 28.57
CA ASN A 341 4.08 -12.50 28.77
C ASN A 341 3.55 -13.58 27.80
N GLU A 342 2.25 -13.58 27.49
CA GLU A 342 1.67 -14.53 26.52
C GLU A 342 2.22 -14.30 25.11
N ALA A 343 2.32 -13.05 24.68
CA ALA A 343 2.87 -12.71 23.37
C ALA A 343 4.36 -13.04 23.28
N ASP A 344 5.13 -12.79 24.35
CA ASP A 344 6.56 -13.08 24.40
C ASP A 344 6.84 -14.59 24.33
N LEU A 345 6.08 -15.40 25.08
CA LEU A 345 6.19 -16.88 25.04
C LEU A 345 5.79 -17.43 23.67
N LEU A 346 4.71 -16.91 23.07
CA LEU A 346 4.27 -17.32 21.75
C LEU A 346 5.29 -16.91 20.68
N GLN A 347 5.87 -15.72 20.80
CA GLN A 347 6.93 -15.26 19.90
C GLN A 347 8.15 -16.18 19.95
N GLU A 348 8.61 -16.57 21.15
CA GLU A 348 9.72 -17.50 21.33
C GLU A 348 9.41 -18.88 20.75
N GLU A 349 8.22 -19.44 21.03
CA GLU A 349 7.78 -20.72 20.47
C GLU A 349 7.80 -20.69 18.93
N LEU A 350 7.23 -19.65 18.33
CA LEU A 350 7.16 -19.52 16.87
C LEU A 350 8.54 -19.35 16.26
N TYR A 351 9.44 -18.60 16.89
CA TYR A 351 10.82 -18.45 16.43
C TYR A 351 11.55 -19.80 16.36
N GLU A 352 11.48 -20.58 17.44
CA GLU A 352 12.13 -21.89 17.49
C GLU A 352 11.55 -22.85 16.44
N ARG A 353 10.23 -22.82 16.21
CA ARG A 353 9.59 -23.60 15.13
C ARG A 353 10.08 -23.18 13.75
N ILE A 354 10.07 -21.88 13.46
CA ILE A 354 10.53 -21.35 12.16
C ILE A 354 11.99 -21.74 11.92
N LYS A 355 12.84 -21.58 12.94
CA LYS A 355 14.26 -21.93 12.84
C LYS A 355 14.50 -23.42 12.64
N ALA A 356 13.79 -24.28 13.37
CA ALA A 356 13.92 -25.73 13.27
C ALA A 356 13.51 -26.28 11.88
N ASN A 357 12.62 -25.57 11.18
CA ASN A 357 12.10 -25.99 9.86
C ASN A 357 12.71 -25.23 8.69
N ALA A 358 13.60 -24.27 8.94
CA ALA A 358 14.17 -23.41 7.92
C ALA A 358 14.82 -24.19 6.77
N MET A 359 15.70 -25.15 7.05
CA MET A 359 16.42 -25.89 6.00
C MET A 359 15.51 -26.78 5.12
N GLN A 360 14.25 -26.97 5.49
CA GLN A 360 13.27 -27.74 4.74
C GLN A 360 12.24 -26.86 4.05
N ASN A 361 12.24 -25.54 4.30
CA ASN A 361 11.21 -24.63 3.83
C ASN A 361 11.81 -23.24 3.53
N SER A 362 11.75 -22.84 2.26
CA SER A 362 12.31 -21.57 1.76
C SER A 362 11.70 -20.34 2.43
N TYR A 363 10.42 -20.40 2.77
CA TYR A 363 9.75 -19.32 3.49
C TYR A 363 10.33 -19.18 4.92
N CYS A 364 10.50 -20.29 5.64
CA CYS A 364 11.17 -20.27 6.94
C CYS A 364 12.62 -19.75 6.85
N ILE A 365 13.40 -20.11 5.81
CA ILE A 365 14.73 -19.53 5.55
C ILE A 365 14.68 -18.01 5.48
N GLN A 366 13.78 -17.48 4.66
CA GLN A 366 13.65 -16.03 4.46
C GLN A 366 13.19 -15.33 5.75
N ARG A 367 12.37 -15.99 6.55
CA ARG A 367 11.90 -15.45 7.83
C ARG A 367 13.01 -15.42 8.88
N VAL A 368 13.81 -16.48 9.06
CA VAL A 368 14.99 -16.42 9.95
C VAL A 368 15.98 -15.35 9.47
N SER A 369 16.20 -15.27 8.16
CA SER A 369 17.06 -14.24 7.56
C SER A 369 16.59 -12.84 7.94
N HIS A 370 15.29 -12.56 7.78
CA HIS A 370 14.70 -11.30 8.18
C HIS A 370 14.93 -10.99 9.67
N LEU A 371 14.77 -11.97 10.57
CA LEU A 371 14.91 -11.76 12.01
C LEU A 371 16.35 -11.55 12.47
N ASN A 372 17.31 -12.11 11.75
CA ASN A 372 18.73 -11.92 12.06
C ASN A 372 19.27 -10.56 11.58
N LYS A 373 18.50 -9.77 10.80
CA LYS A 373 18.91 -8.45 10.31
C LYS A 373 19.00 -7.42 11.45
N ALA A 374 20.00 -6.56 11.37
CA ALA A 374 20.29 -5.53 12.38
C ALA A 374 19.08 -4.62 12.66
N ARG A 375 18.34 -4.21 11.62
CA ARG A 375 17.15 -3.36 11.78
C ARG A 375 16.00 -4.00 12.55
N TRP A 376 16.04 -5.31 12.77
CA TRP A 376 15.03 -6.06 13.49
C TRP A 376 15.53 -6.65 14.81
N GLY A 377 16.66 -6.16 15.32
CA GLY A 377 17.23 -6.56 16.61
C GLY A 377 18.29 -7.66 16.53
N GLY A 378 18.61 -8.16 15.33
CA GLY A 378 19.78 -9.01 15.11
C GLY A 378 21.05 -8.20 14.86
N SER A 379 21.96 -8.76 14.05
CA SER A 379 23.22 -8.12 13.66
C SER A 379 23.66 -8.55 12.27
N HIS A 380 24.49 -7.73 11.61
CA HIS A 380 25.07 -8.08 10.31
C HIS A 380 25.82 -9.42 10.34
N LYS A 381 26.50 -9.71 11.46
CA LYS A 381 27.21 -10.97 11.67
C LYS A 381 26.25 -12.17 11.74
N GLU A 382 25.15 -12.05 12.48
CA GLU A 382 24.14 -13.11 12.58
C GLU A 382 23.47 -13.37 11.24
N SER A 383 23.12 -12.31 10.51
CA SER A 383 22.56 -12.42 9.15
C SER A 383 23.50 -13.15 8.20
N LEU A 384 24.79 -12.78 8.21
CA LEU A 384 25.77 -13.38 7.30
C LEU A 384 26.09 -14.83 7.67
N ASN A 385 26.17 -15.14 8.97
CA ASN A 385 26.33 -16.53 9.43
C ASN A 385 25.13 -17.39 9.03
N TRP A 386 23.93 -16.86 9.13
CA TRP A 386 22.72 -17.54 8.67
C TRP A 386 22.75 -17.83 7.17
N ALA A 387 23.09 -16.82 6.35
CA ALA A 387 23.23 -17.01 4.91
C ALA A 387 24.22 -18.13 4.56
N ARG A 388 25.38 -18.18 5.25
CA ARG A 388 26.37 -19.26 5.09
C ARG A 388 25.82 -20.62 5.49
N GLU A 389 25.07 -20.69 6.59
CA GLU A 389 24.43 -21.93 7.06
C GLU A 389 23.43 -22.45 6.04
N VAL A 390 22.58 -21.57 5.50
CA VAL A 390 21.61 -21.91 4.45
C VAL A 390 22.32 -22.44 3.20
N ILE A 391 23.39 -21.75 2.76
CA ILE A 391 24.15 -22.18 1.58
C ILE A 391 24.79 -23.55 1.80
N ALA A 392 25.33 -23.82 2.99
CA ALA A 392 25.93 -25.12 3.31
C ALA A 392 24.93 -26.30 3.25
N HIS A 393 23.64 -26.03 3.41
CA HIS A 393 22.55 -27.04 3.30
C HIS A 393 21.84 -27.04 1.95
N SER A 394 22.19 -26.11 1.06
CA SER A 394 21.56 -25.98 -0.26
C SER A 394 22.22 -26.88 -1.32
N ASN A 395 21.47 -27.22 -2.37
CA ASN A 395 21.98 -28.01 -3.48
C ASN A 395 22.79 -27.15 -4.47
N TYR A 396 23.46 -27.80 -5.43
CA TYR A 396 24.06 -27.11 -6.57
C TYR A 396 22.98 -26.39 -7.39
N ALA A 397 23.25 -25.15 -7.82
CA ALA A 397 22.29 -24.31 -8.55
C ALA A 397 20.92 -24.20 -7.85
N ASP A 398 20.97 -24.06 -6.52
CA ASP A 398 19.81 -23.72 -5.71
C ASP A 398 19.66 -22.19 -5.65
N PRO A 399 18.51 -21.62 -6.06
CA PRO A 399 18.28 -20.18 -6.03
C PRO A 399 18.42 -19.57 -4.63
N VAL A 400 18.28 -20.36 -3.55
CA VAL A 400 18.43 -19.86 -2.17
C VAL A 400 19.81 -19.26 -1.90
N LYS A 401 20.83 -19.62 -2.67
CA LYS A 401 22.19 -19.06 -2.54
C LYS A 401 22.24 -17.54 -2.72
N ILE A 402 21.21 -16.93 -3.33
CA ILE A 402 21.10 -15.47 -3.46
C ILE A 402 21.06 -14.75 -2.11
N ILE A 403 20.67 -15.46 -1.04
CA ILE A 403 20.49 -14.91 0.31
C ILE A 403 21.75 -14.22 0.86
N ILE A 404 22.94 -14.66 0.47
CA ILE A 404 24.18 -14.01 0.91
C ILE A 404 24.34 -12.62 0.30
N PHE A 405 23.93 -12.44 -0.97
CA PHE A 405 23.90 -11.13 -1.61
C PHE A 405 22.85 -10.24 -0.95
N GLU A 406 21.65 -10.77 -0.70
CA GLU A 406 20.55 -10.03 -0.04
C GLU A 406 20.96 -9.51 1.34
N VAL A 407 21.67 -10.31 2.13
CA VAL A 407 22.18 -9.91 3.45
C VAL A 407 23.23 -8.80 3.36
N LEU A 408 24.14 -8.87 2.39
CA LEU A 408 25.18 -7.86 2.22
C LEU A 408 24.62 -6.53 1.69
N ILE A 409 23.62 -6.60 0.78
CA ILE A 409 22.90 -5.41 0.29
C ILE A 409 22.06 -4.79 1.40
N GLU A 410 21.42 -5.60 2.25
CA GLU A 410 20.73 -5.09 3.44
C GLU A 410 21.71 -4.39 4.39
N GLN A 411 22.90 -4.95 4.62
CA GLN A 411 23.92 -4.30 5.44
C GLN A 411 24.34 -2.95 4.84
N TYR A 412 24.53 -2.88 3.52
CA TYR A 412 24.78 -1.61 2.81
C TYR A 412 23.67 -0.58 3.05
N ASN A 413 22.41 -0.97 2.82
CA ASN A 413 21.25 -0.08 3.00
C ASN A 413 21.12 0.39 4.46
N PHE A 414 21.35 -0.51 5.42
CA PHE A 414 21.30 -0.16 6.84
C PHE A 414 22.32 0.93 7.20
N ILE A 415 23.57 0.76 6.79
CA ILE A 415 24.63 1.74 7.09
C ILE A 415 24.29 3.10 6.45
N LEU A 416 23.76 3.11 5.23
CA LEU A 416 23.34 4.36 4.58
C LEU A 416 22.18 5.05 5.30
N GLU A 417 21.13 4.30 5.64
CA GLU A 417 19.89 4.87 6.20
C GLU A 417 20.05 5.27 7.66
N PHE A 418 20.70 4.42 8.46
CA PHE A 418 20.74 4.56 9.92
C PHE A 418 22.06 5.16 10.41
N ASP A 419 23.20 4.67 9.93
CA ASP A 419 24.51 5.18 10.35
C ASP A 419 24.93 6.42 9.55
N ARG A 420 24.35 6.60 8.35
CA ARG A 420 24.65 7.68 7.40
C ARG A 420 26.13 7.77 7.03
N ASP A 421 26.76 6.60 6.94
CA ASP A 421 28.19 6.46 6.63
C ASP A 421 28.38 5.79 5.26
N GLU A 422 28.44 6.63 4.22
CA GLU A 422 28.61 6.17 2.84
C GLU A 422 29.96 5.46 2.61
N GLU A 423 31.02 5.85 3.33
CA GLU A 423 32.33 5.21 3.18
C GLU A 423 32.28 3.76 3.71
N SER A 424 31.76 3.57 4.93
CA SER A 424 31.58 2.24 5.52
C SER A 424 30.61 1.37 4.72
N ALA A 425 29.53 1.95 4.19
CA ALA A 425 28.60 1.23 3.33
C ALA A 425 29.29 0.74 2.05
N ASN A 426 30.02 1.62 1.36
CA ASN A 426 30.75 1.26 0.14
C ASN A 426 31.94 0.31 0.39
N ALA A 427 32.48 0.26 1.61
CA ALA A 427 33.55 -0.67 1.97
C ALA A 427 33.14 -2.14 1.86
N ILE A 428 31.84 -2.46 1.97
CA ILE A 428 31.30 -3.81 1.78
C ILE A 428 31.65 -4.34 0.38
N PHE A 429 31.42 -3.52 -0.64
CA PHE A 429 31.69 -3.89 -2.04
C PHE A 429 33.17 -3.88 -2.37
N LYS A 430 34.05 -3.30 -1.53
CA LYS A 430 35.50 -3.30 -1.70
C LYS A 430 36.19 -4.43 -0.93
N ASN A 431 35.45 -5.18 -0.14
CA ASN A 431 36.00 -6.27 0.67
C ASN A 431 36.28 -7.50 -0.21
N GLU A 432 37.56 -7.72 -0.55
CA GLU A 432 37.99 -8.83 -1.40
C GLU A 432 37.57 -10.21 -0.85
N THR A 433 37.54 -10.38 0.48
CA THR A 433 37.13 -11.65 1.09
C THR A 433 35.65 -11.93 0.82
N LEU A 434 34.79 -10.92 0.98
CA LEU A 434 33.36 -11.05 0.69
C LEU A 434 33.12 -11.23 -0.81
N GLN A 435 33.81 -10.46 -1.66
CA GLN A 435 33.71 -10.63 -3.11
C GLN A 435 34.06 -12.05 -3.52
N ASN A 436 35.20 -12.58 -3.06
CA ASN A 436 35.62 -13.95 -3.37
C ASN A 436 34.60 -14.99 -2.88
N GLU A 437 34.03 -14.78 -1.68
CA GLU A 437 33.02 -15.66 -1.10
C GLU A 437 31.70 -15.67 -1.89
N VAL A 438 31.23 -14.53 -2.39
CA VAL A 438 29.96 -14.52 -3.15
C VAL A 438 30.17 -14.94 -4.61
N ASN A 439 31.36 -14.69 -5.16
CA ASN A 439 31.71 -15.01 -6.54
C ASN A 439 31.75 -16.50 -6.87
N GLN A 440 31.99 -17.37 -5.89
CA GLN A 440 31.91 -18.83 -6.08
C GLN A 440 30.48 -19.30 -6.39
N TYR A 441 29.45 -18.52 -6.06
CA TYR A 441 28.05 -18.89 -6.30
C TYR A 441 27.49 -18.26 -7.58
N PHE A 442 28.26 -17.42 -8.29
CA PHE A 442 27.77 -16.65 -9.42
C PHE A 442 27.25 -17.53 -10.56
N ASP A 443 28.05 -18.48 -11.03
CA ASP A 443 27.69 -19.34 -12.16
C ASP A 443 26.48 -20.21 -11.81
N GLU A 444 26.41 -20.73 -10.58
CA GLU A 444 25.28 -21.50 -10.06
C GLU A 444 23.97 -20.69 -10.01
N LEU A 445 24.05 -19.43 -9.59
CA LEU A 445 22.91 -18.53 -9.54
C LEU A 445 22.47 -18.09 -10.93
N LEU A 446 23.41 -17.92 -11.87
CA LEU A 446 23.12 -17.63 -13.28
C LEU A 446 22.30 -18.77 -13.91
N GLU A 447 22.68 -20.03 -13.69
CA GLU A 447 21.90 -21.19 -14.11
C GLU A 447 20.51 -21.24 -13.45
N SER A 448 20.43 -20.78 -12.19
CA SER A 448 19.20 -20.76 -11.39
C SER A 448 18.22 -19.67 -11.79
N MET A 449 18.66 -18.63 -12.51
CA MET A 449 17.77 -17.53 -12.95
C MET A 449 16.55 -18.07 -13.70
N ASN A 450 16.69 -19.15 -14.47
CA ASN A 450 15.60 -19.76 -15.24
C ASN A 450 14.47 -20.30 -14.35
N LYS A 451 14.74 -20.50 -13.06
CA LYS A 451 13.81 -21.04 -12.07
C LYS A 451 13.14 -19.95 -11.22
N ALA A 452 13.78 -18.80 -11.01
CA ALA A 452 13.30 -17.69 -10.19
C ALA A 452 13.88 -16.35 -10.71
N THR A 453 13.33 -15.84 -11.81
CA THR A 453 13.99 -14.89 -12.72
C THR A 453 14.16 -13.47 -12.20
N GLN A 454 13.16 -12.91 -11.50
CA GLN A 454 13.13 -11.46 -11.28
C GLN A 454 14.05 -11.00 -10.14
N ASP A 455 14.01 -11.66 -8.98
CA ASP A 455 14.77 -11.20 -7.81
C ASP A 455 16.28 -11.46 -7.96
N ILE A 456 16.69 -12.64 -8.45
CA ILE A 456 18.11 -13.01 -8.61
C ILE A 456 18.83 -12.05 -9.56
N ASN A 457 18.19 -11.72 -10.69
CA ASN A 457 18.79 -10.83 -11.69
C ASN A 457 19.04 -9.43 -11.13
N ALA A 458 18.01 -8.83 -10.52
CA ALA A 458 18.11 -7.48 -9.95
C ALA A 458 19.19 -7.43 -8.84
N THR A 459 19.21 -8.42 -7.96
CA THR A 459 20.19 -8.54 -6.88
C THR A 459 21.62 -8.67 -7.40
N LEU A 460 21.87 -9.57 -8.35
CA LEU A 460 23.22 -9.75 -8.90
C LEU A 460 23.68 -8.53 -9.72
N THR A 461 22.78 -7.93 -10.52
CA THR A 461 23.08 -6.72 -11.28
C THR A 461 23.50 -5.59 -10.35
N PHE A 462 22.71 -5.31 -9.31
CA PHE A 462 23.05 -4.29 -8.31
C PHE A 462 24.41 -4.56 -7.67
N TRP A 463 24.66 -5.80 -7.24
CA TRP A 463 25.92 -6.18 -6.61
C TRP A 463 27.13 -5.91 -7.52
N TYR A 464 27.10 -6.43 -8.75
CA TYR A 464 28.24 -6.32 -9.66
C TYR A 464 28.42 -4.93 -10.26
N GLU A 465 27.36 -4.12 -10.33
CA GLU A 465 27.46 -2.69 -10.61
C GLU A 465 28.24 -1.97 -9.50
N LYS A 466 27.90 -2.23 -8.23
CA LYS A 466 28.59 -1.62 -7.08
C LYS A 466 30.04 -2.07 -6.94
N VAL A 467 30.36 -3.32 -7.30
CA VAL A 467 31.73 -3.84 -7.33
C VAL A 467 32.53 -3.30 -8.54
N GLY A 468 31.85 -2.94 -9.64
CA GLY A 468 32.49 -2.56 -10.90
C GLY A 468 32.98 -3.76 -11.73
N ASP A 469 32.35 -4.92 -11.59
CA ASP A 469 32.70 -6.15 -12.32
C ASP A 469 31.96 -6.23 -13.66
N ALA A 470 32.54 -5.56 -14.67
CA ALA A 470 31.97 -5.52 -16.01
C ALA A 470 31.85 -6.91 -16.67
N GLU A 471 32.71 -7.88 -16.31
CA GLU A 471 32.67 -9.22 -16.90
C GLU A 471 31.39 -9.95 -16.49
N ARG A 472 31.08 -9.97 -15.18
CA ARG A 472 29.88 -10.64 -14.67
C ARG A 472 28.59 -9.92 -15.08
N LEU A 473 28.60 -8.59 -15.16
CA LEU A 473 27.47 -7.83 -15.70
C LEU A 473 27.16 -8.19 -17.15
N ASN A 474 28.20 -8.37 -17.98
CA ASN A 474 28.02 -8.82 -19.36
C ASN A 474 27.44 -10.24 -19.41
N LYS A 475 27.91 -11.16 -18.56
CA LYS A 475 27.36 -12.52 -18.47
C LYS A 475 25.88 -12.54 -18.07
N ILE A 476 25.48 -11.71 -17.09
CA ILE A 476 24.06 -11.54 -16.71
C ILE A 476 23.26 -11.06 -17.93
N THR A 477 23.75 -10.03 -18.62
CA THR A 477 23.10 -9.44 -19.80
C THR A 477 22.96 -10.43 -20.95
N GLU A 478 23.99 -11.22 -21.23
CA GLU A 478 23.98 -12.26 -22.26
C GLU A 478 23.00 -13.38 -21.92
N HIS A 479 22.95 -13.80 -20.66
CA HIS A 479 22.00 -14.81 -20.17
C HIS A 479 20.56 -14.34 -20.36
N LEU A 480 20.24 -13.10 -20.00
CA LEU A 480 18.91 -12.52 -20.18
C LEU A 480 18.46 -12.46 -21.65
N LYS A 481 19.39 -12.22 -22.59
CA LYS A 481 19.09 -12.18 -24.03
C LYS A 481 18.77 -13.55 -24.63
N SER A 482 19.05 -14.63 -23.90
CA SER A 482 18.80 -16.00 -24.37
C SER A 482 17.37 -16.48 -24.12
N PHE A 483 16.56 -15.69 -23.41
CA PHE A 483 15.13 -15.86 -23.16
C PHE A 483 14.31 -14.89 -24.01
#